data_AF-K1PX08-F1
#
_entry.id   AF-K1PX08-F1
#
_cell.length_a   1.000
_cell.length_b   1.000
_cell.length_c   1.000
_cell.angle_alpha   90.00
_cell.angle_beta   90.00
_cell.angle_gamma   90.00
#
_symmetry.space_group_name_H-M   'P 1'
#
loop_
_entity.id
_entity.type
_entity.pdbx_description
1 polymer ?
#
loop_
_entity_poly.entity_id
_entity_poly.type
_entity_poly.pdbx_seq_one_letter_code
_entity_poly.pdbx_strand_id
1 'polypeptide(L)'
;MELEKALAMQVKHIIIEPYRLGNETASWIKMGNFLHKASVVSGVISLSTGYFQKDLFSFPLAAASFLTAGVYAVSWASDPCCKYQLETNIGRIQGLSLQDMTSASKVMLVRRDDSRRKYLQNIVSISAILLCAYKVYSVYYS
;
A
#
# COMPACT_ATOMS: atom_id res chain seq x y z
N MET A 1 -23.35 -2.25 7.53
CA MET A 1 -22.80 -3.03 8.68
C MET A 1 -22.10 -2.10 9.67
N GLU A 2 -21.91 -2.49 10.94
CA GLU A 2 -21.25 -1.65 11.97
C GLU A 2 -19.82 -1.24 11.59
N LEU A 3 -19.06 -2.14 10.94
CA LEU A 3 -17.71 -1.84 10.45
C LEU A 3 -17.70 -0.70 9.41
N GLU A 4 -18.60 -0.75 8.43
CA GLU A 4 -18.73 0.30 7.41
C GLU A 4 -19.12 1.64 8.03
N LYS A 5 -20.00 1.61 9.05
CA LYS A 5 -20.38 2.79 9.81
C LYS A 5 -19.18 3.37 10.57
N ALA A 6 -18.36 2.53 11.20
CA ALA A 6 -17.13 2.97 11.87
C ALA A 6 -16.11 3.58 10.87
N LEU A 7 -15.97 2.98 9.68
CA LEU A 7 -15.13 3.50 8.59
C LEU A 7 -15.65 4.86 8.08
N ALA A 8 -16.96 4.99 7.91
CA ALA A 8 -17.62 6.24 7.49
C ALA A 8 -17.47 7.36 8.54
N MET A 9 -17.56 7.02 9.83
CA MET A 9 -17.30 7.94 10.94
C MET A 9 -15.81 8.27 11.13
N GLN A 10 -14.91 7.66 10.36
CA GLN A 10 -13.47 7.95 10.38
C GLN A 10 -12.83 7.78 11.77
N VAL A 11 -13.34 6.85 12.58
CA VAL A 11 -12.86 6.65 13.95
C VAL A 11 -11.37 6.27 13.98
N LYS A 12 -10.66 6.69 15.02
CA LYS A 12 -9.20 6.51 15.13
C LYS A 12 -8.80 5.05 15.33
N HIS A 13 -9.57 4.31 16.13
CA HIS A 13 -9.31 2.93 16.49
C HIS A 13 -10.57 2.09 16.21
N ILE A 14 -10.41 0.96 15.52
CA ILE A 14 -11.47 -0.01 15.29
C ILE A 14 -10.97 -1.36 15.80
N ILE A 15 -11.77 -2.01 16.65
CA ILE A 15 -11.51 -3.37 17.12
C ILE A 15 -12.55 -4.27 16.45
N ILE A 16 -12.07 -5.24 15.67
CA ILE A 16 -12.93 -6.24 15.03
C ILE A 16 -12.85 -7.51 15.87
N GLU A 17 -13.95 -7.80 16.57
CA GLU A 17 -14.10 -9.00 17.39
C GLU A 17 -14.30 -10.29 16.59
N PRO A 18 -15.15 -10.34 15.54
CA PRO A 18 -15.29 -11.56 14.75
C PRO A 18 -13.99 -11.84 13.98
N TYR A 19 -13.29 -12.90 14.39
CA TYR A 19 -11.99 -13.29 13.83
C TYR A 19 -12.01 -13.41 12.30
N ARG A 20 -13.06 -14.03 11.74
CA ARG A 20 -13.23 -14.20 10.28
C ARG A 20 -13.17 -12.85 9.54
N LEU A 21 -14.00 -11.90 9.95
CA LEU A 21 -14.07 -10.57 9.35
C LEU A 21 -12.75 -9.81 9.57
N GLY A 22 -12.21 -9.86 10.79
CA GLY A 22 -10.96 -9.20 11.12
C GLY A 22 -9.79 -9.71 10.28
N ASN A 23 -9.69 -11.02 10.08
CA ASN A 23 -8.62 -11.63 9.28
C ASN A 23 -8.78 -11.32 7.78
N GLU A 24 -10.01 -11.29 7.27
CA GLU A 24 -10.28 -10.88 5.89
C GLU A 24 -9.88 -9.41 5.67
N THR A 25 -10.34 -8.49 6.52
CA THR A 25 -9.93 -7.08 6.47
C THR A 25 -8.41 -6.94 6.59
N ALA A 26 -7.78 -7.74 7.45
CA ALA A 26 -6.33 -7.74 7.59
C ALA A 26 -5.59 -8.20 6.34
N SER A 27 -6.10 -9.24 5.68
CA SER A 27 -5.54 -9.75 4.42
C SER A 27 -5.60 -8.68 3.32
N TRP A 28 -6.74 -8.02 3.18
CA TRP A 28 -6.93 -6.93 2.23
C TRP A 28 -5.98 -5.76 2.49
N ILE A 29 -5.82 -5.33 3.74
CA ILE A 29 -4.85 -4.28 4.11
C ILE A 29 -3.41 -4.70 3.80
N LYS A 30 -3.05 -5.96 4.07
CA LYS A 30 -1.72 -6.50 3.71
C LYS A 30 -1.51 -6.48 2.20
N MET A 31 -2.51 -6.87 1.41
CA MET A 31 -2.45 -6.84 -0.06
C MET A 31 -2.25 -5.41 -0.58
N GLY A 32 -3.01 -4.43 -0.08
CA GLY A 32 -2.84 -3.03 -0.44
C GLY A 32 -1.43 -2.50 -0.11
N ASN A 33 -0.91 -2.85 1.06
CA ASN A 33 0.46 -2.50 1.47
C ASN A 33 1.52 -3.16 0.59
N PHE A 34 1.30 -4.41 0.16
CA PHE A 34 2.17 -5.11 -0.78
C PHE A 34 2.19 -4.41 -2.13
N LEU A 35 1.03 -4.08 -2.71
CA LEU A 35 0.93 -3.37 -3.99
C LEU A 35 1.69 -2.03 -3.97
N HIS A 36 1.52 -1.25 -2.90
CA HIS A 36 2.24 0.00 -2.72
C HIS A 36 3.76 -0.20 -2.69
N LYS A 37 4.25 -1.13 -1.85
CA LYS A 37 5.69 -1.43 -1.74
C LYS A 37 6.25 -1.97 -3.04
N ALA A 38 5.55 -2.88 -3.71
CA ALA A 38 5.96 -3.45 -4.99
C ALA A 38 6.13 -2.37 -6.04
N SER A 39 5.18 -1.44 -6.12
CA SER A 39 5.23 -0.29 -7.05
C SER A 39 6.43 0.63 -6.78
N VAL A 40 6.66 1.00 -5.51
CA VAL A 40 7.80 1.85 -5.14
C VAL A 40 9.13 1.15 -5.39
N VAL A 41 9.28 -0.10 -4.97
CA VAL A 41 10.54 -0.86 -5.11
C VAL A 41 10.87 -1.08 -6.60
N SER A 42 9.91 -1.54 -7.39
CA SER A 42 10.12 -1.75 -8.84
C SER A 42 10.45 -0.44 -9.57
N GLY A 43 9.82 0.68 -9.20
CA GLY A 43 10.09 1.99 -9.80
C GLY A 43 11.49 2.51 -9.45
N VAL A 44 11.91 2.39 -8.18
CA VAL A 44 13.27 2.80 -7.75
C VAL A 44 14.34 1.93 -8.43
N ILE A 45 14.12 0.61 -8.54
CA ILE A 45 15.06 -0.27 -9.24
C ILE A 45 15.13 0.11 -10.73
N SER A 46 13.98 0.38 -11.37
CA SER A 46 13.94 0.81 -12.78
C SER A 46 14.72 2.10 -13.04
N LEU A 47 14.56 3.11 -12.17
CA LEU A 47 15.32 4.35 -12.23
C LEU A 47 16.82 4.11 -12.07
N SER A 48 17.20 3.25 -11.14
CA SER A 48 18.60 2.90 -10.87
C SER A 48 19.23 2.17 -12.06
N THR A 49 18.57 1.15 -12.61
CA THR A 49 19.08 0.38 -13.76
C THR A 49 19.14 1.24 -15.03
N GLY A 50 18.18 2.14 -15.22
CA GLY A 50 18.20 3.14 -16.28
C GLY A 50 19.40 4.08 -16.16
N TYR A 51 19.74 4.53 -14.96
CA TYR A 51 20.92 5.37 -14.73
C TYR A 51 22.24 4.64 -15.08
N PHE A 52 22.37 3.37 -14.73
CA PHE A 52 23.57 2.55 -15.03
C PHE A 52 23.60 1.96 -16.46
N GLN A 53 22.73 2.42 -17.37
CA GLN A 53 22.62 1.91 -18.76
C GLN A 53 22.38 0.39 -18.86
N LYS A 54 21.82 -0.23 -17.83
CA LYS A 54 21.42 -1.65 -17.83
C LYS A 54 19.96 -1.77 -18.28
N ASP A 55 19.73 -1.40 -19.55
CA ASP A 55 18.40 -1.09 -20.07
C ASP A 55 17.49 -2.30 -20.24
N LEU A 56 18.04 -3.52 -20.29
CA LEU A 56 17.27 -4.77 -20.43
C LEU A 56 16.22 -4.95 -19.32
N PHE A 57 16.53 -4.53 -18.09
CA PHE A 57 15.64 -4.69 -16.94
C PHE A 57 14.87 -3.41 -16.58
N SER A 58 15.28 -2.25 -17.10
CA SER A 58 14.68 -0.96 -16.72
C SER A 58 13.23 -0.85 -17.19
N PHE A 59 12.94 -1.25 -18.44
CA PHE A 59 11.61 -1.17 -19.02
C PHE A 59 10.56 -2.08 -18.36
N PRO A 60 10.78 -3.41 -18.20
CA PRO A 60 9.80 -4.28 -17.55
C PRO A 60 9.56 -3.89 -16.08
N LEU A 61 10.57 -3.36 -15.38
CA LEU A 61 10.41 -2.86 -14.02
C LEU A 61 9.63 -1.55 -13.93
N ALA A 62 9.82 -0.62 -14.89
CA ALA A 62 8.98 0.58 -14.98
C ALA A 62 7.53 0.22 -15.26
N ALA A 63 7.28 -0.69 -16.20
CA ALA A 63 5.94 -1.19 -16.51
C ALA A 63 5.29 -1.86 -15.30
N ALA A 64 6.04 -2.73 -14.59
CA ALA A 64 5.55 -3.35 -13.36
C ALA A 64 5.22 -2.31 -12.27
N SER A 65 6.06 -1.28 -12.09
CA SER A 65 5.79 -0.19 -11.14
C SER A 65 4.51 0.56 -11.47
N PHE A 66 4.31 0.88 -12.75
CA PHE A 66 3.11 1.57 -13.22
C PHE A 66 1.86 0.71 -13.08
N LEU A 67 1.91 -0.56 -13.50
CA LEU A 67 0.77 -1.47 -13.39
C LEU A 67 0.37 -1.69 -11.94
N THR A 68 1.34 -1.90 -11.04
CA THR A 68 1.05 -2.05 -9.60
C THR A 68 0.55 -0.74 -8.98
N ALA A 69 1.00 0.43 -9.44
CA ALA A 69 0.42 1.72 -9.06
C ALA A 69 -1.02 1.89 -9.55
N GLY A 70 -1.30 1.50 -10.80
CA GLY A 70 -2.63 1.54 -11.39
C GLY A 70 -3.61 0.61 -10.67
N VAL A 71 -3.22 -0.63 -10.41
CA VAL A 71 -4.02 -1.59 -9.62
C VAL A 71 -4.25 -1.06 -8.22
N TYR A 72 -3.22 -0.49 -7.57
CA TYR A 72 -3.42 0.16 -6.27
C TYR A 72 -4.43 1.31 -6.35
N ALA A 73 -4.35 2.16 -7.37
CA ALA A 73 -5.25 3.30 -7.53
C ALA A 73 -6.71 2.87 -7.77
N VAL A 74 -6.94 1.89 -8.65
CA VAL A 74 -8.30 1.45 -9.00
C VAL A 74 -8.89 0.54 -7.93
N SER A 75 -8.10 -0.40 -7.40
CA SER A 75 -8.61 -1.47 -6.53
C SER A 75 -8.51 -1.15 -5.04
N TRP A 76 -7.57 -0.30 -4.62
CA TRP A 76 -7.32 -0.05 -3.19
C TRP A 76 -7.49 1.40 -2.76
N ALA A 77 -7.19 2.38 -3.61
CA ALA A 77 -7.16 3.78 -3.18
C ALA A 77 -8.55 4.36 -2.83
N SER A 78 -9.61 3.78 -3.40
CA SER A 78 -11.01 4.12 -3.14
C SER A 78 -11.62 3.37 -1.95
N ASP A 79 -10.96 2.32 -1.46
CA ASP A 79 -11.46 1.52 -0.34
C ASP A 79 -11.31 2.33 0.97
N PRO A 80 -12.36 2.47 1.80
CA PRO A 80 -12.27 3.17 3.09
C PRO A 80 -11.22 2.57 4.05
N CYS A 81 -10.97 1.25 3.94
CA CYS A 81 -9.96 0.54 4.71
C CYS A 81 -8.53 0.96 4.36
N CYS A 82 -8.30 1.59 3.20
CA CYS A 82 -6.96 2.03 2.80
C CYS A 82 -6.35 3.09 3.72
N LYS A 83 -7.16 3.72 4.56
CA LYS A 83 -6.75 4.69 5.60
C LYS A 83 -6.42 4.05 6.94
N TYR A 84 -6.50 2.72 7.03
CA TYR A 84 -6.31 1.98 8.26
C TYR A 84 -5.12 1.03 8.11
N GLN A 85 -4.39 0.85 9.21
CA GLN A 85 -3.25 -0.06 9.30
C GLN A 85 -3.47 -1.04 10.44
N LEU A 86 -2.92 -2.25 10.31
CA LEU A 86 -2.96 -3.21 11.41
C LEU A 86 -2.03 -2.77 12.54
N GLU A 87 -2.59 -2.72 13.74
CA GLU A 87 -1.81 -2.53 14.95
C GLU A 87 -1.47 -3.90 15.53
N THR A 88 -0.18 -4.26 15.46
CA THR A 88 0.32 -5.53 16.01
C THR A 88 0.66 -5.41 17.50
N ASN A 89 0.93 -4.18 17.97
CA ASN A 89 1.31 -3.91 19.36
C ASN A 89 0.13 -3.38 20.17
N ILE A 90 -0.82 -4.26 20.48
CA ILE A 90 -2.02 -3.93 21.27
C ILE A 90 -1.62 -3.44 22.68
N GLY A 91 -0.52 -3.98 23.25
CA GLY A 91 0.01 -3.58 24.55
C GLY A 91 0.50 -2.12 24.66
N ARG A 92 0.65 -1.41 23.53
CA ARG A 92 0.99 0.03 23.53
C ARG A 92 -0.21 0.93 23.82
N ILE A 93 -1.42 0.40 23.71
CA ILE A 93 -2.67 1.13 23.90
C ILE A 93 -3.10 0.89 25.34
N GLN A 94 -2.60 1.77 26.22
CA GLN A 94 -2.94 1.82 27.64
C GLN A 94 -4.47 1.81 27.81
N GLY A 95 -5.01 0.76 28.44
CA GLY A 95 -6.41 0.72 28.89
C GLY A 95 -7.23 -0.52 28.49
N LEU A 96 -6.76 -1.36 27.56
CA LEU A 96 -7.42 -2.63 27.26
C LEU A 96 -6.86 -3.74 28.15
N SER A 97 -7.71 -4.28 29.04
CA SER A 97 -7.35 -5.39 29.93
C SER A 97 -6.90 -6.60 29.11
N LEU A 98 -5.66 -7.04 29.34
CA LEU A 98 -5.07 -8.24 28.73
C LEU A 98 -5.91 -9.52 28.99
N GLN A 99 -6.84 -9.48 29.95
CA GLN A 99 -7.72 -10.61 30.28
C GLN A 99 -8.83 -10.85 29.24
N ASP A 100 -9.20 -9.87 28.42
CA ASP A 100 -10.19 -10.05 27.33
C ASP A 100 -9.59 -10.66 26.04
N MET A 101 -8.29 -11.01 26.07
CA MET A 101 -7.51 -11.44 24.89
C MET A 101 -7.29 -12.96 24.80
N THR A 102 -7.65 -13.74 25.80
CA THR A 102 -7.38 -15.19 25.82
C THR A 102 -8.33 -16.02 24.95
N SER A 103 -9.48 -15.48 24.51
CA SER A 103 -10.47 -16.26 23.76
C SER A 103 -10.72 -15.83 22.30
N ALA A 104 -10.25 -14.68 21.84
CA ALA A 104 -10.52 -14.23 20.48
C ALA A 104 -9.33 -13.46 19.89
N SER A 105 -8.82 -13.92 18.74
CA SER A 105 -7.86 -13.19 17.92
C SER A 105 -8.54 -11.94 17.35
N LYS A 106 -8.60 -10.87 18.15
CA LYS A 106 -9.21 -9.59 17.75
C LYS A 106 -8.24 -8.85 16.85
N VAL A 107 -8.74 -8.31 15.73
CA VAL A 107 -7.92 -7.49 14.82
C VAL A 107 -8.14 -6.03 15.13
N MET A 108 -7.05 -5.32 15.43
CA MET A 108 -7.08 -3.89 15.70
C MET A 108 -6.59 -3.09 14.51
N LEU A 109 -7.41 -2.14 14.09
CA LEU A 109 -7.12 -1.21 13.01
C LEU A 109 -6.94 0.20 13.57
N VAL A 110 -5.88 0.86 13.13
CA VAL A 110 -5.59 2.26 13.50
C VAL A 110 -5.61 3.10 12.26
N ARG A 111 -6.35 4.21 12.32
CA ARG A 111 -6.40 5.17 11.23
C ARG A 111 -5.05 5.87 11.08
N ARG A 112 -4.49 5.86 9.87
CA ARG A 112 -3.30 6.62 9.50
C ARG A 112 -3.59 7.51 8.29
N ASP A 113 -3.00 8.69 8.29
CA ASP A 113 -3.00 9.53 7.11
C ASP A 113 -1.98 8.98 6.10
N ASP A 114 -2.47 8.33 5.06
CA ASP A 114 -1.67 7.71 4.01
C ASP A 114 -1.42 8.63 2.79
N SER A 115 -1.74 9.92 2.88
CA SER A 115 -1.62 10.86 1.75
C SER A 115 -0.19 10.95 1.21
N ARG A 116 0.82 11.06 2.10
CA ARG A 116 2.24 11.12 1.72
C ARG A 116 2.71 9.88 0.96
N ARG A 117 2.23 8.70 1.34
CA ARG A 117 2.58 7.43 0.70
C ARG A 117 2.03 7.38 -0.74
N LYS A 118 0.78 7.80 -0.93
CA LYS A 118 0.16 7.86 -2.27
C LYS A 118 0.93 8.81 -3.20
N TYR A 119 1.32 9.99 -2.71
CA TYR A 119 2.13 10.93 -3.49
C TYR A 119 3.49 10.34 -3.88
N LEU A 120 4.20 9.72 -2.94
CA LEU A 120 5.50 9.10 -3.19
C LEU A 120 5.41 8.01 -4.27
N GLN A 121 4.40 7.14 -4.19
CA GLN A 121 4.20 6.09 -5.19
C GLN A 121 3.97 6.68 -6.59
N ASN A 122 3.08 7.66 -6.71
CA ASN A 122 2.78 8.28 -7.99
C ASN A 122 3.99 9.00 -8.58
N ILE A 123 4.76 9.74 -7.77
CA ILE A 123 5.98 10.41 -8.23
C ILE A 123 6.98 9.38 -8.76
N VAL A 124 7.25 8.31 -7.98
CA VAL A 124 8.19 7.27 -8.38
C VAL A 124 7.77 6.58 -9.68
N SER A 125 6.51 6.19 -9.80
CA SER A 125 6.01 5.51 -11.00
C SER A 125 6.03 6.43 -12.23
N ILE A 126 5.65 7.70 -12.09
CA ILE A 126 5.70 8.67 -13.20
C ILE A 126 7.15 8.91 -13.64
N SER A 127 8.06 9.14 -12.69
CA SER A 127 9.48 9.35 -12.99
C SER A 127 10.10 8.15 -13.70
N ALA A 128 9.80 6.92 -13.27
CA ALA A 128 10.32 5.71 -13.91
C ALA A 128 9.87 5.60 -15.37
N ILE A 129 8.60 5.86 -15.66
CA ILE A 129 8.06 5.82 -17.02
C ILE A 129 8.67 6.90 -17.91
N LEU A 130 8.76 8.15 -17.41
CA LEU A 130 9.33 9.25 -18.17
C LEU A 130 10.79 8.99 -18.54
N LEU A 131 11.59 8.45 -17.62
CA LEU A 131 12.98 8.11 -17.88
C LEU A 131 13.11 6.98 -18.91
N CYS A 132 12.29 5.93 -18.81
CA CYS A 132 12.26 4.87 -19.81
C CYS A 132 11.82 5.39 -21.19
N ALA A 133 10.78 6.23 -21.26
CA ALA A 133 10.31 6.81 -22.51
C ALA A 133 11.36 7.70 -23.17
N TYR A 134 12.04 8.55 -22.38
CA TYR A 134 13.14 9.38 -22.85
C TYR A 134 14.29 8.52 -23.43
N LYS A 135 14.65 7.42 -22.75
CA LYS A 135 15.67 6.51 -23.26
C LYS A 135 15.29 5.87 -24.59
N VAL A 136 14.08 5.35 -24.71
CA VAL A 136 13.58 4.77 -25.97
C VAL A 136 13.62 5.81 -27.09
N TYR A 137 13.17 7.03 -26.81
CA TYR A 137 13.24 8.14 -27.77
C TYR A 137 14.68 8.43 -28.19
N SER A 138 15.62 8.50 -27.25
CA SER A 138 17.04 8.75 -27.54
C SER A 138 17.69 7.63 -28.35
N VAL A 139 17.30 6.38 -28.16
CA VAL A 139 17.84 5.25 -28.94
C VAL A 139 17.26 5.23 -30.35
N TYR A 140 15.99 5.61 -30.53
CA TYR A 140 15.33 5.57 -31.84
C TYR A 140 15.70 6.76 -32.74
N TYR A 141 16.00 7.93 -32.17
CA TYR A 141 16.35 9.16 -32.90
C TYR A 141 17.85 9.47 -32.91
N SER A 142 18.71 8.54 -32.47
CA SER A 142 20.17 8.67 -32.50
C SER A 142 20.79 7.75 -33.55
#